data_AF-A0AA88QRJ7-F1
#
_entry.id   AF-A0AA88QRJ7-F1
#
_cell.length_a   1.000
_cell.length_b   1.000
_cell.length_c   1.000
_cell.angle_alpha   90.00
_cell.angle_beta   90.00
_cell.angle_gamma   90.00
#
_symmetry.space_group_name_H-M   'P 1'
#
loop_
_entity.id
_entity.type
_entity.pdbx_description
1 polymer ?
#
loop_
_entity_poly.entity_id
_entity_poly.type
_entity_poly.pdbx_seq_one_letter_code
_entity_poly.pdbx_strand_id
1 'polypeptide(L)'
;MQKHFSHRHGLVPRDVKAEDEILCSGCELSLSGSAFACSHSDNQCNFYLHESCFHLPRKIQHESHPEHPLKLLPFAPYDVSAFSCSVCPRNGNAFVYHCSACEFDLHVECAFPKETVNGQRRESYADQLRAHSEMQDALAACQLESEIARRGRQAILDSLDPPNVVRRYYYY
;
A
#
# COMPACT_ATOMS: atom_id res chain seq x y z
N MET A 1 -4.96 29.73 -12.39
CA MET A 1 -3.65 29.06 -12.48
C MET A 1 -2.82 29.47 -11.28
N GLN A 2 -2.30 28.53 -10.50
CA GLN A 2 -1.61 28.79 -9.24
C GLN A 2 -0.13 28.37 -9.32
N LYS A 3 0.79 29.18 -8.78
CA LYS A 3 2.22 28.82 -8.74
C LYS A 3 2.48 27.94 -7.51
N HIS A 4 3.39 26.99 -7.61
CA HIS A 4 3.85 26.16 -6.49
C HIS A 4 5.37 26.12 -6.46
N PHE A 5 5.98 26.07 -5.26
CA PHE A 5 7.44 26.19 -5.12
C PHE A 5 8.21 25.05 -5.80
N SER A 6 7.58 23.88 -5.94
CA SER A 6 8.22 22.66 -6.45
C SER A 6 8.16 22.54 -7.97
N HIS A 7 7.43 23.43 -8.66
CA HIS A 7 7.12 23.26 -10.07
C HIS A 7 7.06 24.60 -10.80
N ARG A 8 7.63 24.65 -12.01
CA ARG A 8 7.79 25.90 -12.77
C ARG A 8 6.51 26.36 -13.43
N HIS A 9 5.70 25.42 -13.90
CA HIS A 9 4.42 25.73 -14.52
C HIS A 9 3.36 26.01 -13.46
N GLY A 10 2.34 26.75 -13.86
CA GLY A 10 1.18 26.93 -13.03
C GLY A 10 0.35 25.65 -12.97
N LEU A 11 -0.23 25.40 -11.81
CA LEU A 11 -1.12 24.30 -11.52
C LEU A 11 -2.58 24.76 -11.61
N VAL A 12 -3.44 23.85 -12.04
CA VAL A 12 -4.90 24.05 -12.08
C VAL A 12 -5.59 22.91 -11.32
N PRO A 13 -6.69 23.20 -10.60
CA PRO A 13 -7.50 22.15 -10.02
C PRO A 13 -8.01 21.19 -11.09
N ARG A 14 -7.99 19.89 -10.78
CA ARG A 14 -8.50 18.80 -11.61
C ARG A 14 -9.03 17.71 -10.68
N ASP A 15 -10.11 17.07 -11.09
CA ASP A 15 -10.57 15.85 -10.46
C ASP A 15 -9.88 14.65 -11.13
N VAL A 16 -9.28 13.80 -10.32
CA VAL A 16 -8.59 12.58 -10.71
C VAL A 16 -9.39 11.40 -10.22
N LYS A 17 -9.65 10.42 -11.10
CA LYS A 17 -10.33 9.19 -10.69
C LYS A 17 -9.31 8.18 -10.19
N ALA A 18 -9.75 7.29 -9.31
CA ALA A 18 -8.88 6.22 -8.78
C ALA A 18 -8.39 5.26 -9.88
N GLU A 19 -9.16 5.11 -10.95
CA GLU A 19 -8.84 4.30 -12.14
C GLU A 19 -7.71 4.87 -13.01
N ASP A 20 -7.35 6.15 -12.84
CA ASP A 20 -6.30 6.79 -13.63
C ASP A 20 -4.89 6.42 -13.14
N GLU A 21 -4.77 5.74 -11.98
CA GLU A 21 -3.51 5.29 -11.36
C GLU A 21 -2.41 6.38 -11.25
N ILE A 22 -2.82 7.65 -11.19
CA ILE A 22 -1.89 8.78 -11.13
C ILE A 22 -1.27 8.87 -9.75
N LEU A 23 0.05 9.05 -9.69
CA LEU A 23 0.78 9.27 -8.44
C LEU A 23 1.01 10.76 -8.18
N CYS A 24 0.90 11.15 -6.92
CA CYS A 24 1.27 12.47 -6.46
C CYS A 24 2.78 12.65 -6.50
N SER A 25 3.26 13.69 -7.18
CA SER A 25 4.67 14.05 -7.27
C SER A 25 5.27 14.52 -5.93
N GLY A 26 4.44 14.77 -4.91
CA GLY A 26 4.86 15.22 -3.59
C GLY A 26 5.05 14.10 -2.57
N CYS A 27 4.16 13.10 -2.55
CA CYS A 27 4.18 12.02 -1.56
C CYS A 27 4.21 10.61 -2.15
N GLU A 28 4.22 10.47 -3.48
CA GLU A 28 4.30 9.20 -4.21
C GLU A 28 3.10 8.28 -4.01
N LEU A 29 2.02 8.80 -3.42
CA LEU A 29 0.78 8.09 -3.26
C LEU A 29 -0.18 8.31 -4.42
N SER A 30 -1.00 7.30 -4.67
CA SER A 30 -2.12 7.39 -5.60
C SER A 30 -3.02 8.59 -5.30
N LEU A 31 -3.38 9.30 -6.36
CA LEU A 31 -4.33 10.40 -6.35
C LEU A 31 -5.74 9.87 -6.60
N SER A 32 -6.68 10.44 -5.87
CA SER A 32 -8.11 10.28 -6.13
C SER A 32 -8.85 11.51 -5.62
N GLY A 33 -9.91 11.88 -6.32
CA GLY A 33 -10.66 13.10 -6.04
C GLY A 33 -9.92 14.37 -6.51
N SER A 34 -10.12 15.47 -5.79
CA SER A 34 -9.60 16.77 -6.21
C SER A 34 -8.09 16.89 -5.99
N ALA A 35 -7.40 17.31 -7.05
CA ALA A 35 -5.95 17.43 -7.13
C ALA A 35 -5.54 18.68 -7.92
N PHE A 36 -4.26 18.98 -7.91
CA PHE A 36 -3.65 20.02 -8.74
C PHE A 36 -2.81 19.37 -9.84
N ALA A 37 -3.10 19.69 -11.10
CA ALA A 37 -2.36 19.21 -12.25
C ALA A 37 -1.65 20.36 -12.96
N CYS A 38 -0.50 20.07 -13.57
CA CYS A 38 0.19 21.02 -14.43
C CYS A 38 -0.74 21.50 -15.56
N SER A 39 -0.77 22.80 -15.80
CA SER A 39 -1.58 23.41 -16.87
C SER A 39 -0.91 23.40 -18.24
N HIS A 40 0.35 22.98 -18.33
CA HIS A 40 1.11 22.97 -19.57
C HIS A 40 0.46 21.99 -20.55
N SER A 41 0.07 22.49 -21.73
CA SER A 41 -0.76 21.78 -22.72
C SER A 41 -0.06 20.63 -23.41
N ASP A 42 1.27 20.64 -23.42
CA ASP A 42 2.05 19.55 -23.96
C ASP A 42 2.10 18.46 -22.89
N ASN A 43 1.47 17.33 -23.18
CA ASN A 43 1.27 16.14 -22.33
C ASN A 43 2.57 15.46 -21.81
N GLN A 44 3.65 16.22 -21.72
CA GLN A 44 4.99 15.85 -21.28
C GLN A 44 5.22 16.26 -19.81
N CYS A 45 4.32 17.04 -19.22
CA CYS A 45 4.46 17.52 -17.85
C CYS A 45 3.53 16.78 -16.88
N ASN A 46 3.94 15.57 -16.49
CA ASN A 46 3.19 14.71 -15.58
C ASN A 46 3.40 15.11 -14.11
N PHE A 47 3.07 16.35 -13.77
CA PHE A 47 3.19 16.87 -12.41
C PHE A 47 1.80 17.03 -11.77
N TYR A 48 1.56 16.25 -10.73
CA TYR A 48 0.28 16.19 -10.01
C TYR A 48 0.50 16.24 -8.50
N LEU A 49 -0.36 16.94 -7.77
CA LEU A 49 -0.31 17.03 -6.32
C LEU A 49 -1.69 16.79 -5.71
N HIS A 50 -1.75 16.09 -4.57
CA HIS A 50 -2.92 16.16 -3.71
C HIS A 50 -3.14 17.62 -3.28
N GLU A 51 -4.38 17.99 -2.99
CA GLU A 51 -4.69 19.28 -2.39
C GLU A 51 -3.92 19.51 -1.08
N SER A 52 -3.76 18.45 -0.26
CA SER A 52 -2.94 18.50 0.96
C SER A 52 -1.46 18.71 0.65
N CYS A 53 -0.93 18.08 -0.40
CA CYS A 53 0.47 18.22 -0.81
C CYS A 53 0.79 19.61 -1.38
N PHE A 54 -0.19 20.25 -2.01
CA PHE A 54 -0.08 21.62 -2.51
C PHE A 54 0.02 22.65 -1.37
N HIS A 55 -0.65 22.40 -0.25
CA HIS A 55 -0.72 23.33 0.89
C HIS A 55 0.26 22.99 2.02
N LEU A 56 1.23 22.10 1.79
CA LEU A 56 2.19 21.71 2.82
C LEU A 56 2.96 22.93 3.36
N PRO A 57 3.15 23.02 4.69
CA PRO A 57 3.95 24.08 5.27
C PRO A 57 5.41 23.96 4.83
N ARG A 58 6.04 25.11 4.52
CA ARG A 58 7.43 25.13 4.06
C ARG A 58 8.45 24.74 5.13
N LYS A 59 8.05 24.80 6.40
CA LYS A 59 8.85 24.46 7.58
C LYS A 59 7.98 23.83 8.65
N ILE A 60 8.50 22.84 9.36
CA ILE A 60 7.84 22.20 10.51
C ILE A 60 8.84 21.97 11.64
N GLN A 61 8.33 21.83 12.85
CA GLN A 61 9.05 21.26 13.98
C GLN A 61 8.48 19.86 14.22
N HIS A 62 9.32 18.83 14.22
CA HIS A 62 8.88 17.44 14.39
C HIS A 62 9.28 16.92 15.77
N GLU A 63 8.41 16.14 16.42
CA GLU A 63 8.64 15.65 17.78
C GLU A 63 9.87 14.73 17.90
N SER A 64 10.14 13.92 16.86
CA SER A 64 11.34 13.08 16.79
C SER A 64 12.63 13.86 16.46
N HIS A 65 12.52 15.15 16.15
CA HIS A 65 13.67 16.02 15.90
C HIS A 65 13.36 17.46 16.39
N PRO A 66 13.30 17.68 17.71
CA PRO A 66 12.89 18.96 18.30
C PRO A 66 14.01 20.03 18.23
N GLU A 67 15.25 19.60 17.99
CA GLU A 67 16.45 20.45 17.98
C GLU A 67 16.39 21.53 16.88
N HIS A 68 15.92 21.16 15.70
CA HIS A 68 15.94 22.01 14.51
C HIS A 68 14.66 21.88 13.68
N PRO A 69 14.18 22.97 13.06
CA PRO A 69 13.05 22.90 12.15
C PRO A 69 13.48 22.25 10.83
N LEU A 70 12.62 21.39 10.30
CA LEU A 70 12.81 20.76 9.00
C LEU A 70 12.23 21.66 7.90
N LYS A 71 12.91 21.74 6.76
CA LYS A 71 12.45 22.50 5.59
C LYS A 71 11.90 21.55 4.53
N LEU A 72 10.76 21.91 3.93
CA LEU A 72 10.20 21.15 2.82
C LEU A 72 10.97 21.42 1.53
N LEU A 73 11.55 20.39 0.94
CA LEU A 73 12.24 20.43 -0.34
C LEU A 73 11.49 19.59 -1.38
N PRO A 74 11.48 20.01 -2.65
CA PRO A 74 10.83 19.27 -3.72
C PRO A 74 11.57 17.97 -4.11
N PHE A 75 12.85 17.88 -3.75
CA PHE A 75 13.71 16.71 -3.94
C PHE A 75 14.78 16.73 -2.84
N ALA A 76 15.30 15.57 -2.49
CA ALA A 76 16.38 15.47 -1.51
C ALA A 76 17.67 16.13 -2.02
N PRO A 77 18.46 16.80 -1.16
CA PRO A 77 19.66 17.53 -1.56
C PRO A 77 20.88 16.61 -1.78
N TYR A 78 20.66 15.38 -2.23
CA TYR A 78 21.68 14.37 -2.46
C TYR A 78 21.77 14.02 -3.96
N ASP A 79 22.91 13.46 -4.39
CA ASP A 79 23.20 13.22 -5.82
C ASP A 79 22.15 12.37 -6.54
N VAL A 80 21.55 11.40 -5.85
CA VAL A 80 20.51 10.52 -6.38
C VAL A 80 19.08 11.03 -6.18
N SER A 81 18.91 12.22 -5.58
CA SER A 81 17.60 12.80 -5.21
C SER A 81 16.70 11.88 -4.38
N ALA A 82 17.28 10.85 -3.76
CA ALA A 82 16.62 9.90 -2.88
C ALA A 82 17.15 10.03 -1.45
N PHE A 83 16.32 9.70 -0.47
CA PHE A 83 16.64 9.79 0.95
C PHE A 83 16.13 8.57 1.73
N SER A 84 16.74 8.32 2.89
CA SER A 84 16.25 7.35 3.87
C SER A 84 15.45 8.10 4.92
N CYS A 85 14.23 7.65 5.20
CA CYS A 85 13.39 8.29 6.21
C CYS A 85 13.90 7.96 7.63
N SER A 86 14.09 8.98 8.46
CA SER A 86 14.64 8.80 9.81
C SER A 86 13.68 8.16 10.80
N VAL A 87 12.38 8.01 10.47
CA VAL A 87 11.35 7.45 11.36
C VAL A 87 10.64 6.22 10.82
N CYS A 88 10.84 5.87 9.54
CA CYS A 88 10.26 4.66 8.97
C CYS A 88 11.30 3.95 8.07
N PRO A 89 11.19 2.62 7.86
CA PRO A 89 12.21 1.85 7.15
C PRO A 89 12.18 2.03 5.62
N ARG A 90 11.41 3.00 5.09
CA ARG A 90 11.25 3.22 3.65
C ARG A 90 12.18 4.33 3.17
N ASN A 91 12.66 4.20 1.93
CA ASN A 91 13.30 5.29 1.22
C ASN A 91 12.24 6.16 0.53
N GLY A 92 12.60 7.37 0.11
CA GLY A 92 11.74 8.25 -0.68
C GLY A 92 12.54 9.01 -1.74
N ASN A 93 11.85 9.48 -2.77
CA ASN A 93 12.45 10.23 -3.88
C ASN A 93 11.55 11.39 -4.35
N ALA A 94 10.51 11.73 -3.56
CA ALA A 94 9.66 12.90 -3.76
C ALA A 94 9.97 14.01 -2.75
N PHE A 95 8.94 14.73 -2.28
CA PHE A 95 9.15 15.81 -1.33
C PHE A 95 9.67 15.25 0.00
N VAL A 96 10.59 16.01 0.58
CA VAL A 96 11.25 15.66 1.82
C VAL A 96 11.19 16.83 2.79
N TYR A 97 10.93 16.54 4.06
CA TYR A 97 11.26 17.46 5.13
C TYR A 97 12.68 17.17 5.57
N HIS A 98 13.57 18.10 5.30
CA HIS A 98 15.02 17.95 5.47
C HIS A 98 15.57 18.94 6.49
N CYS A 99 16.39 18.45 7.40
CA CYS A 99 17.24 19.25 8.27
C CYS A 99 18.70 19.18 7.77
N SER A 100 19.22 20.30 7.25
CA SER A 100 20.58 20.36 6.72
C SER A 100 21.68 20.30 7.78
N ALA A 101 21.36 20.58 9.05
CA ALA A 101 22.33 20.53 10.14
C ALA A 101 22.56 19.10 10.65
N CYS A 102 21.56 18.23 10.51
CA CYS A 102 21.58 16.89 11.09
C CYS A 102 21.39 15.77 10.07
N GLU A 103 21.21 16.11 8.78
CA GLU A 103 20.87 15.17 7.72
C GLU A 103 19.64 14.31 8.08
N PHE A 104 18.67 14.95 8.74
CA PHE A 104 17.45 14.30 9.20
C PHE A 104 16.34 14.51 8.19
N ASP A 105 15.81 13.40 7.65
CA ASP A 105 14.90 13.39 6.51
C ASP A 105 13.60 12.66 6.82
N LEU A 106 12.47 13.25 6.46
CA LEU A 106 11.15 12.65 6.62
C LEU A 106 10.37 12.67 5.31
N HIS A 107 9.63 11.59 5.05
CA HIS A 107 8.52 11.64 4.11
C HIS A 107 7.46 12.64 4.57
N VAL A 108 6.69 13.18 3.61
CA VAL A 108 5.52 14.01 3.91
C VAL A 108 4.54 13.31 4.86
N GLU A 109 4.27 12.02 4.66
CA GLU A 109 3.40 11.23 5.54
C GLU A 109 3.94 11.10 6.96
N CYS A 110 5.26 10.97 7.09
CA CYS A 110 5.93 10.79 8.38
C CYS A 110 6.00 12.10 9.16
N ALA A 111 5.97 13.25 8.47
CA ALA A 111 5.93 14.57 9.07
C ALA A 111 4.58 14.95 9.68
N PHE A 112 3.49 14.35 9.18
CA PHE A 112 2.12 14.56 9.69
C PHE A 112 1.47 13.20 9.94
N PRO A 113 1.90 12.46 10.99
CA PRO A 113 1.19 11.26 11.37
C PRO A 113 -0.27 11.63 11.60
N LYS A 114 -1.18 10.95 10.92
CA LYS A 114 -2.61 11.10 11.20
C LYS A 114 -2.76 10.76 12.68
N GLU A 115 -3.29 11.69 13.48
CA GLU A 115 -3.75 11.34 14.82
C GLU A 115 -4.59 10.07 14.68
N THR A 116 -4.17 9.01 15.35
CA THR A 116 -4.83 7.71 15.34
C THR A 116 -6.21 7.83 15.97
N VAL A 117 -7.16 8.42 15.25
CA VAL A 117 -8.58 8.28 15.49
C VAL A 117 -9.04 7.17 14.55
N ASN A 118 -8.98 5.94 15.08
CA ASN A 118 -9.56 4.71 14.53
C ASN A 118 -9.28 4.38 13.05
N GLY A 119 -8.33 3.47 12.84
CA GLY A 119 -8.65 2.27 12.06
C GLY A 119 -8.44 2.28 10.55
N GLN A 120 -7.53 3.09 10.01
CA GLN A 120 -7.00 2.84 8.66
C GLN A 120 -5.47 2.83 8.68
N ARG A 121 -4.94 1.78 9.31
CA ARG A 121 -3.61 1.27 8.99
C ARG A 121 -3.65 0.88 7.52
N ARG A 122 -2.84 1.51 6.66
CA ARG A 122 -2.51 0.87 5.39
C ARG A 122 -1.83 -0.44 5.76
N GLU A 123 -2.44 -1.57 5.39
CA GLU A 123 -1.84 -2.88 5.59
C GLU A 123 -0.46 -2.88 4.94
N SER A 124 0.56 -3.16 5.75
CA SER A 124 1.90 -3.38 5.26
C SER A 124 1.88 -4.52 4.25
N TYR A 125 2.80 -4.52 3.29
CA TYR A 125 3.05 -5.70 2.45
C TYR A 125 3.24 -6.98 3.30
N ALA A 126 3.80 -6.83 4.50
CA ALA A 126 3.91 -7.92 5.46
C ALA A 126 2.55 -8.35 6.07
N ASP A 127 1.61 -7.42 6.27
CA ASP A 127 0.24 -7.74 6.70
C ASP A 127 -0.51 -8.46 5.57
N GLN A 128 -0.36 -8.01 4.33
CA GLN A 128 -0.97 -8.64 3.15
C GLN A 128 -0.45 -10.07 2.92
N LEU A 129 0.87 -10.28 3.05
CA LEU A 129 1.47 -11.60 2.96
C LEU A 129 0.99 -12.54 4.07
N ARG A 130 0.83 -12.03 5.29
CA ARG A 130 0.26 -12.81 6.40
C ARG A 130 -1.19 -13.22 6.12
N ALA A 131 -2.03 -12.27 5.73
CA ALA A 131 -3.44 -12.53 5.42
C ALA A 131 -3.59 -13.54 4.26
N HIS A 132 -2.73 -13.46 3.25
CA HIS A 132 -2.71 -14.43 2.14
C HIS A 132 -2.30 -15.83 2.61
N SER A 133 -1.28 -15.95 3.46
CA SER A 133 -0.85 -17.24 4.04
C SER A 133 -1.97 -17.86 4.89
N GLU A 134 -2.61 -17.07 5.76
CA GLU A 134 -3.71 -17.54 6.61
C GLU A 134 -4.90 -18.05 5.78
N MET A 135 -5.22 -17.38 4.69
CA MET A 135 -6.29 -17.81 3.78
C MET A 135 -5.94 -19.10 3.02
N GLN A 136 -4.67 -19.31 2.68
CA GLN A 136 -4.19 -20.57 2.10
C GLN A 136 -4.23 -21.71 3.13
N ASP A 137 -3.86 -21.46 4.38
CA ASP A 137 -3.91 -22.45 5.46
C ASP A 137 -5.36 -22.86 5.77
N ALA A 138 -6.29 -21.90 5.81
CA ALA A 138 -7.70 -22.19 6.01
C ALA A 138 -8.30 -23.01 4.85
N LEU A 139 -7.90 -22.73 3.61
CA LEU A 139 -8.32 -23.52 2.45
C LEU A 139 -7.78 -24.95 2.50
N ALA A 140 -6.50 -25.12 2.86
CA ALA A 140 -5.88 -26.43 3.02
C ALA A 140 -6.55 -27.25 4.12
N ALA A 141 -6.89 -26.63 5.25
CA ALA A 141 -7.61 -27.27 6.34
C ALA A 141 -9.00 -27.74 5.89
N CYS A 142 -9.78 -26.87 5.23
CA CYS A 142 -11.12 -27.21 4.73
C CYS A 142 -11.08 -28.36 3.70
N GLN A 143 -10.08 -28.37 2.81
CA GLN A 143 -9.89 -29.46 1.86
C GLN A 143 -9.59 -30.79 2.58
N LEU A 144 -8.72 -30.77 3.58
CA LEU A 144 -8.37 -31.96 4.37
C LEU A 144 -9.59 -32.51 5.13
N GLU A 145 -10.38 -31.64 5.76
CA GLU A 145 -11.62 -32.04 6.44
C GLU A 145 -12.62 -32.70 5.47
N SER A 146 -12.79 -32.12 4.29
CA SER A 146 -13.69 -32.68 3.26
C SER A 146 -13.23 -34.07 2.80
N GLU A 147 -11.92 -34.27 2.67
CA GLU A 147 -11.31 -35.53 2.27
C GLU A 147 -11.40 -36.58 3.39
N ILE A 148 -11.19 -36.19 4.66
CA ILE A 148 -11.42 -37.05 5.83
C ILE A 148 -12.87 -37.50 5.88
N ALA A 149 -13.82 -36.56 5.72
CA ALA A 149 -15.24 -36.88 5.71
C ALA A 149 -15.62 -37.81 4.54
N ARG A 150 -15.03 -37.59 3.36
CA ARG A 150 -15.24 -38.46 2.18
C ARG A 150 -14.70 -39.87 2.42
N ARG A 151 -13.48 -40.01 2.95
CA ARG A 151 -12.87 -41.30 3.29
C ARG A 151 -13.66 -42.03 4.36
N GLY A 152 -14.13 -41.30 5.38
CA GLY A 152 -15.00 -41.85 6.41
C GLY A 152 -16.30 -42.41 5.83
N ARG A 153 -16.97 -41.66 4.93
CA ARG A 153 -18.16 -42.14 4.21
C ARG A 153 -17.86 -43.36 3.34
N GLN A 154 -16.74 -43.38 2.61
CA GLN A 154 -16.36 -44.50 1.75
C GLN A 154 -16.11 -45.77 2.58
N ALA A 155 -15.37 -45.69 3.68
CA ALA A 155 -15.10 -46.84 4.55
C ALA A 155 -16.38 -47.45 5.16
N ILE A 156 -17.39 -46.62 5.45
CA ILE A 156 -18.71 -47.09 5.88
C ILE A 156 -19.40 -47.85 4.76
N LEU A 157 -19.39 -47.32 3.52
CA LEU A 157 -19.99 -48.00 2.37
C LEU A 157 -19.30 -49.33 2.06
N ASP A 158 -17.97 -49.37 2.08
CA ASP A 158 -17.18 -50.59 1.83
C ASP A 158 -17.44 -51.68 2.88
N SER A 159 -17.84 -51.31 4.10
CA SER A 159 -18.20 -52.24 5.18
C SER A 159 -19.62 -52.81 5.05
N LEU A 160 -20.46 -52.18 4.22
CA LEU A 160 -21.84 -52.60 3.98
C LEU A 160 -21.99 -53.55 2.78
N ASP A 161 -20.95 -53.71 1.97
CA ASP A 161 -20.93 -54.68 0.87
C ASP A 161 -20.73 -56.11 1.42
N PRO A 162 -21.73 -57.00 1.31
CA PRO A 162 -21.57 -58.37 1.77
C PRO A 162 -20.62 -59.15 0.82
N PRO A 163 -19.79 -60.06 1.34
CA PRO A 163 -18.91 -60.86 0.48
C PRO A 163 -19.72 -61.69 -0.51
N ASN A 164 -19.33 -61.64 -1.79
CA ASN A 164 -19.86 -62.40 -2.91
C ASN A 164 -20.17 -63.86 -2.53
N VAL A 165 -21.44 -64.21 -2.34
CA VAL A 165 -21.87 -65.60 -2.09
C VAL A 165 -22.13 -66.27 -3.44
N VAL A 166 -21.16 -67.07 -3.91
CA VAL A 166 -21.32 -67.96 -5.06
C VAL A 166 -22.34 -69.05 -4.73
N ARG A 167 -23.55 -68.99 -5.31
CA ARG A 167 -24.52 -70.09 -5.23
C ARG A 167 -24.28 -71.12 -6.34
N ARG A 168 -23.88 -72.34 -5.94
CA ARG A 168 -23.85 -73.54 -6.79
C ARG A 168 -25.27 -74.09 -6.98
N TYR A 169 -25.68 -74.37 -8.21
CA TYR A 169 -26.85 -75.19 -8.51
C TYR A 169 -26.38 -76.55 -9.08
N TYR A 170 -26.87 -77.64 -8.48
CA TYR A 170 -26.67 -79.01 -8.95
C TYR A 170 -27.68 -79.34 -10.05
N TYR A 171 -27.23 -79.98 -11.14
CA TYR A 171 -28.08 -80.55 -12.18
C TYR A 171 -28.63 -81.91 -11.72
N TYR A 172 -29.92 -82.16 -11.97
CA TYR A 172 -30.50 -83.51 -12.04
C TYR A 172 -30.52 -83.98 -13.48
#